data_AF-A0A1M3NCS3-F1
#
_entry.id   AF-A0A1M3NCS3-F1
#
_cell.length_a   1.000
_cell.length_b   1.000
_cell.length_c   1.000
_cell.angle_alpha   90.00
_cell.angle_beta   90.00
_cell.angle_gamma   90.00
#
_symmetry.space_group_name_H-M   'P 1'
#
loop_
_entity.id
_entity.type
_entity.pdbx_description
1 polymer ?
#
loop_
_entity_poly.entity_id
_entity_poly.type
_entity_poly.pdbx_seq_one_letter_code
_entity_poly.pdbx_strand_id
1 'polypeptide(L)'
;MTDPSPETTSEDLEIERLARARRQARGLRVAARRAIALARRYRNEEGPRGAREAACVAQALVWRRAAKDLRSRRIEELGPGLARTSGPSREASRRAG
;
A
#
# COMPACT_ATOMS: atom_id res chain seq x y z
N MET A 1 -11.02 -41.48 8.31
CA MET A 1 -11.37 -40.34 7.45
C MET A 1 -10.38 -39.25 7.78
N THR A 2 -9.36 -39.10 6.94
CA THR A 2 -8.32 -38.08 7.13
C THR A 2 -8.91 -36.75 6.70
N ASP A 3 -9.03 -35.82 7.64
CA ASP A 3 -9.36 -34.42 7.34
C ASP A 3 -8.36 -33.90 6.28
N PRO A 4 -8.81 -33.35 5.14
CA PRO A 4 -7.91 -32.62 4.27
C PRO A 4 -7.49 -31.36 5.02
N SER A 5 -6.31 -31.41 5.63
CA SER A 5 -5.62 -30.23 6.17
C SER A 5 -5.68 -29.12 5.12
N PRO A 6 -6.06 -27.88 5.47
CA PRO A 6 -6.11 -26.79 4.49
C PRO A 6 -4.69 -26.53 4.00
N GLU A 7 -4.33 -27.10 2.85
CA GLU A 7 -3.07 -26.82 2.18
C GLU A 7 -3.13 -25.36 1.76
N THR A 8 -2.39 -24.50 2.47
CA THR A 8 -2.21 -23.09 2.12
C THR A 8 -1.76 -23.03 0.66
N THR A 9 -2.61 -22.51 -0.21
CA THR A 9 -2.33 -22.52 -1.64
C THR A 9 -1.27 -21.47 -1.99
N SER A 10 -0.60 -21.63 -3.13
CA SER A 10 0.31 -20.61 -3.66
C SER A 10 -0.39 -19.23 -3.79
N GLU A 11 -1.69 -19.23 -4.09
CA GLU A 11 -2.53 -18.03 -4.17
C GLU A 11 -2.74 -17.37 -2.81
N ASP A 12 -2.95 -18.14 -1.74
CA ASP A 12 -3.09 -17.61 -0.37
C ASP A 12 -1.81 -16.90 0.08
N LEU A 13 -0.65 -17.52 -0.16
CA LEU A 13 0.65 -16.90 0.08
C LEU A 13 0.83 -15.62 -0.76
N GLU A 14 0.27 -15.61 -1.97
CA GLU A 14 0.28 -14.45 -2.85
C GLU A 14 -0.51 -13.27 -2.25
N ILE A 15 -1.74 -13.56 -1.82
CA ILE A 15 -2.66 -12.60 -1.19
C ILE A 15 -2.05 -12.04 0.09
N GLU A 16 -1.46 -12.89 0.93
CA GLU A 16 -0.80 -12.45 2.16
C GLU A 16 0.37 -11.52 1.90
N ARG A 17 1.22 -11.83 0.91
CA ARG A 17 2.35 -10.98 0.51
C ARG A 17 1.84 -9.62 0.01
N LEU A 18 0.75 -9.59 -0.77
CA LEU A 18 0.11 -8.35 -1.23
C LEU A 18 -0.44 -7.53 -0.06
N ALA A 19 -1.13 -8.19 0.88
CA ALA A 19 -1.71 -7.54 2.04
C ALA A 19 -0.61 -6.94 2.93
N ARG A 20 0.50 -7.66 3.14
CA ARG A 20 1.67 -7.18 3.88
C ARG A 20 2.29 -5.95 3.22
N ALA A 21 2.54 -5.99 1.92
CA ALA A 21 3.09 -4.86 1.17
C ALA A 21 2.17 -3.62 1.25
N ARG A 22 0.84 -3.81 1.15
CA ARG A 22 -0.15 -2.73 1.30
C ARG A 22 -0.13 -2.12 2.71
N ARG A 23 0.00 -2.93 3.75
CA ARG A 23 0.14 -2.43 5.14
C ARG A 23 1.43 -1.63 5.33
N GLN A 24 2.56 -2.15 4.87
CA GLN A 24 3.85 -1.46 4.91
C GLN A 24 3.81 -0.13 4.17
N ALA A 25 3.26 -0.11 2.95
CA ALA A 25 3.11 1.09 2.16
C ALA A 25 2.18 2.13 2.80
N ARG A 26 1.21 1.71 3.63
CA ARG A 26 0.40 2.63 4.45
C ARG A 26 1.23 3.20 5.60
N GLY A 27 1.97 2.37 6.33
CA GLY A 27 2.86 2.80 7.42
C GLY A 27 3.87 3.85 6.95
N LEU A 28 4.52 3.61 5.81
CA LEU A 28 5.47 4.55 5.20
C LEU A 28 4.82 5.90 4.82
N ARG A 29 3.59 5.88 4.28
CA ARG A 29 2.86 7.13 3.98
C ARG A 29 2.54 7.93 5.24
N VAL A 30 2.16 7.24 6.33
CA VAL A 30 1.89 7.89 7.62
C VAL A 30 3.17 8.50 8.18
N ALA A 31 4.29 7.75 8.16
CA ALA A 31 5.59 8.25 8.58
C ALA A 31 6.01 9.50 7.77
N ALA A 32 5.85 9.48 6.44
CA ALA A 32 6.15 10.63 5.59
C ALA A 32 5.32 11.87 5.93
N ARG A 33 4.02 11.71 6.25
CA ARG A 33 3.20 12.85 6.69
C ARG A 33 3.69 13.42 8.01
N ARG A 34 4.06 12.56 8.96
CA ARG A 34 4.60 12.97 10.26
C ARG A 34 5.92 13.71 10.12
N ALA A 35 6.84 13.23 9.27
CA ALA A 35 8.08 13.94 8.98
C ALA A 35 7.84 15.33 8.36
N ILE A 36 6.88 15.48 7.43
CA ILE A 36 6.54 16.81 6.90
C ILE A 36 5.92 17.72 7.97
N ALA A 37 5.13 17.19 8.90
CA ALA A 37 4.63 17.97 10.02
C ALA A 37 5.77 18.45 10.94
N LEU A 38 6.78 17.60 11.20
CA LEU A 38 7.98 17.98 11.94
C LEU A 38 8.81 19.03 11.19
N ALA A 39 8.99 18.89 9.87
CA ALA A 39 9.68 19.87 9.05
C ALA A 39 9.05 21.27 9.18
N ARG A 40 7.71 21.36 9.22
CA ARG A 40 7.00 22.62 9.44
C ARG A 40 7.25 23.21 10.83
N ARG A 41 7.33 22.36 11.87
CA ARG A 41 7.68 22.81 13.22
C ARG A 41 9.11 23.35 13.28
N TYR A 42 10.06 22.61 12.73
CA TYR A 42 11.46 23.06 12.68
C TYR A 42 11.64 24.33 11.86
N ARG A 43 10.88 24.50 10.77
CA ARG A 43 10.85 25.78 10.04
C ARG A 43 10.37 26.94 10.92
N ASN A 44 9.36 26.71 11.76
CA ASN A 44 8.86 27.75 12.67
C ASN A 44 9.83 28.05 13.81
N GLU A 45 10.61 27.06 14.25
CA GLU A 45 11.61 27.19 15.32
C GLU A 45 12.91 27.85 14.83
N GLU A 46 13.41 27.46 13.66
CA GLU A 46 14.76 27.81 13.18
C GLU A 46 14.78 28.78 12.00
N GLY A 47 13.61 29.05 11.42
CA GLY A 47 13.50 29.71 10.12
C GLY A 47 13.62 28.74 8.93
N PRO A 48 13.46 29.24 7.70
CA PRO A 48 13.44 28.41 6.50
C PRO A 48 14.80 27.79 6.19
N ARG A 49 14.77 26.55 5.68
CA ARG A 49 15.96 25.79 5.22
C ARG A 49 16.93 25.37 6.34
N GLY A 50 16.42 25.22 7.57
CA GLY A 50 17.17 24.63 8.67
C GLY A 50 17.56 23.18 8.41
N ALA A 51 18.67 22.72 9.01
CA ALA A 51 19.17 21.35 8.82
C ALA A 51 18.14 20.29 9.23
N ARG A 52 17.40 20.53 10.33
CA ARG A 52 16.35 19.62 10.82
C ARG A 52 15.16 19.56 9.87
N GLU A 53 14.76 20.70 9.29
CA GLU A 53 13.73 20.75 8.24
C GLU A 53 14.14 19.91 7.04
N ALA A 54 15.35 20.16 6.50
CA ALA A 54 15.86 19.48 5.31
C ALA A 54 15.95 17.96 5.51
N ALA A 55 16.44 17.51 6.67
CA ALA A 55 16.50 16.09 7.01
C ALA A 55 15.10 15.45 7.03
N CYS A 56 14.11 16.12 7.62
CA CYS A 56 12.74 15.61 7.65
C CYS A 56 12.11 15.53 6.25
N VAL A 57 12.36 16.52 5.40
CA VAL A 57 11.88 16.53 4.01
C VAL A 57 12.52 15.39 3.22
N ALA A 58 13.84 15.21 3.33
CA ALA A 58 14.57 14.12 2.70
C ALA A 58 14.00 12.75 3.12
N GLN A 59 13.80 12.55 4.43
CA GLN A 59 13.24 11.32 4.96
C GLN A 59 11.82 11.03 4.45
N ALA A 60 10.98 12.07 4.35
CA ALA A 60 9.63 11.95 3.82
C ALA A 60 9.63 11.52 2.34
N LEU A 61 10.59 11.99 1.54
CA LEU A 61 10.74 11.59 0.14
C LEU A 61 11.14 10.12 0.01
N VAL A 62 12.10 9.65 0.81
CA VAL A 62 12.53 8.24 0.85
C VAL A 62 11.34 7.33 1.16
N TRP A 63 10.57 7.63 2.21
CA TRP A 63 9.41 6.82 2.57
C TRP A 63 8.30 6.86 1.53
N ARG A 64 8.06 8.00 0.86
CA ARG A 64 7.11 8.09 -0.25
C ARG A 64 7.53 7.22 -1.42
N ARG A 65 8.83 7.22 -1.76
CA ARG A 65 9.37 6.40 -2.83
C ARG A 65 9.22 4.91 -2.52
N ALA A 66 9.65 4.49 -1.33
CA ALA A 66 9.49 3.11 -0.88
C ALA A 66 8.00 2.67 -0.88
N ALA A 67 7.08 3.54 -0.45
CA ALA A 67 5.65 3.24 -0.50
C ALA A 67 5.06 3.14 -1.91
N LYS A 68 5.67 3.81 -2.90
CA LYS A 68 5.34 3.69 -4.32
C LYS A 68 5.86 2.36 -4.86
N ASP A 69 7.13 2.05 -4.61
CA ASP A 69 7.78 0.83 -5.08
C ASP A 69 7.08 -0.43 -4.56
N LEU A 70 6.64 -0.44 -3.28
CA LEU A 70 5.83 -1.53 -2.71
C LEU A 70 4.47 -1.73 -3.38
N ARG A 71 3.93 -0.72 -4.09
CA ARG A 71 2.69 -0.84 -4.87
C ARG A 71 2.96 -1.20 -6.33
N SER A 72 4.07 -0.74 -6.90
CA SER A 72 4.41 -0.95 -8.30
C SER A 72 4.91 -2.36 -8.59
N ARG A 73 5.61 -3.01 -7.65
CA ARG A 73 6.24 -4.34 -7.83
C ARG A 73 5.27 -5.54 -7.97
N ARG A 74 4.02 -5.35 -8.40
CA ARG A 74 3.10 -6.49 -8.59
C ARG A 74 1.94 -6.28 -9.54
N ILE A 75 1.50 -5.05 -9.81
CA ILE A 75 0.31 -4.83 -10.66
C ILE A 75 0.59 -5.26 -12.12
N GLU A 76 1.85 -5.24 -12.56
CA GLU A 76 2.25 -5.67 -13.91
C GLU A 76 2.41 -7.21 -14.04
N GLU A 77 2.58 -7.93 -12.93
CA GLU A 77 2.74 -9.40 -12.89
C GLU A 77 1.43 -10.13 -12.55
N LEU A 78 0.51 -9.46 -11.87
CA LEU A 78 -0.85 -9.94 -11.62
C LEU A 78 -1.66 -9.75 -12.90
N GLY A 79 -1.64 -10.76 -13.77
CA GLY A 79 -2.45 -10.76 -15.00
C GLY A 79 -3.92 -10.36 -14.77
N PRO A 80 -4.68 -10.04 -15.84
CA PRO A 80 -5.99 -9.38 -15.79
C PRO A 80 -7.12 -10.08 -14.99
N GLY A 81 -6.84 -11.23 -14.36
CA GLY A 81 -7.77 -11.99 -13.52
C GLY A 81 -8.07 -11.39 -12.15
N LEU A 82 -7.12 -10.70 -11.49
CA LEU A 82 -7.35 -10.14 -10.14
C LEU A 82 -8.02 -8.75 -10.14
N ALA A 83 -8.16 -8.13 -11.31
CA ALA A 83 -8.90 -6.88 -11.48
C ALA A 83 -10.43 -7.10 -11.61
N ARG A 84 -10.90 -8.33 -11.83
CA ARG A 84 -12.30 -8.65 -12.16
C ARG A 84 -13.21 -9.00 -10.98
N THR A 85 -12.74 -8.97 -9.74
CA THR A 85 -13.62 -9.23 -8.57
C THR A 85 -14.41 -7.99 -8.11
N SER A 86 -14.35 -6.89 -8.85
CA SER A 86 -15.34 -5.80 -8.69
C SER A 86 -16.71 -6.24 -9.23
N GLY A 87 -17.48 -6.88 -8.36
CA GLY A 87 -18.95 -6.82 -8.35
C GLY A 87 -19.69 -8.05 -8.89
N PRO A 88 -20.70 -8.57 -8.17
CA PRO A 88 -21.61 -9.57 -8.73
C PRO A 88 -22.37 -8.99 -9.92
N SER A 89 -22.40 -9.81 -10.98
CA SER A 89 -23.19 -9.67 -12.20
C SER A 89 -24.59 -9.13 -11.91
N ARG A 90 -24.86 -7.89 -12.35
CA ARG A 90 -26.22 -7.33 -12.48
C ARG A 90 -26.88 -7.75 -13.81
N GLU A 91 -26.51 -8.90 -14.36
CA GLU A 91 -26.99 -9.36 -15.66
C GLU A 91 -27.90 -10.61 -15.59
N ALA A 92 -28.23 -11.09 -14.38
CA ALA A 92 -29.07 -12.27 -14.17
C ALA A 92 -30.51 -11.99 -13.67
N SER A 93 -30.97 -10.73 -13.65
CA SER A 93 -32.35 -10.38 -13.19
C SER A 93 -33.21 -9.62 -14.19
N ARG A 94 -32.95 -9.72 -15.51
CA ARG A 94 -33.88 -9.19 -16.55
C ARG A 94 -34.40 -10.25 -17.54
N ARG A 95 -34.25 -11.53 -17.22
CA ARG A 95 -34.93 -12.63 -17.92
C ARG A 95 -35.61 -13.57 -16.93
N ALA A 96 -36.39 -12.99 -16.02
CA ALA A 96 -37.37 -13.67 -15.18
C ALA A 96 -38.23 -12.58 -14.55
N GLY A 97 -39.18 -12.07 -15.35
CA GLY A 97 -40.08 -10.98 -15.01
C GLY A 97 -40.82 -10.54 -16.26
#